data_AF-A0AA39MXL0-F1
#
_entry.id   AF-A0AA39MXL0-F1
#
_cell.length_a   1.000
_cell.length_b   1.000
_cell.length_c   1.000
_cell.angle_alpha   90.00
_cell.angle_beta   90.00
_cell.angle_gamma   90.00
#
_symmetry.space_group_name_H-M   'P 1'
#
loop_
_entity.id
_entity.type
_entity.pdbx_description
1 polymer ?
#
loop_
_entity_poly.entity_id
_entity_poly.type
_entity_poly.pdbx_seq_one_letter_code
_entity_poly.pdbx_strand_id
1 'polypeptide(L)'
;MASGVEFSQQEATMLVIMGLLYQTGSLHNDEAFNAVTTALYMTAPDKVTTSLMGLINLVQQPAASTEHVMISLAFLEHTTNNSLKFCRNHLAHHSIHWVCRLMERTTSRKPDFVSSFEKDKRIQCSGLEGNIPMGPETIRDAWSALKKTVDRRWAIRCVMVNEEVDKCENPDIRLRILSRPNECPPDGINHSKRALKCCQGCQASFYCSRECQKQAWVSHRPLCQKIKCTKHDGGPTMISARDTLFLITVAENDIYEHLEVVKDLREKNEHQLKHPLVISLDYVSIPMAITMNSAAEYRDRESAWDRAIQKVETQGGQLVFLRYPHAVKPREGLLRFQIDV
;
A
#
# COMPACT_ATOMS: atom_id res chain seq x y z
N MET A 1 21.03 20.24 23.11
CA MET A 1 21.00 21.36 22.16
C MET A 1 20.00 21.00 21.08
N ALA A 2 18.83 21.62 21.10
CA ALA A 2 17.81 21.39 20.08
C ALA A 2 18.23 22.13 18.81
N SER A 3 18.43 21.41 17.72
CA SER A 3 18.68 22.00 16.40
C SER A 3 17.39 22.64 15.91
N GLY A 4 17.28 23.96 16.04
CA GLY A 4 16.21 24.73 15.43
C GLY A 4 16.34 24.65 13.91
N VAL A 5 15.34 24.08 13.25
CA VAL A 5 15.21 24.14 11.80
C VAL A 5 14.71 25.54 11.46
N GLU A 6 15.55 26.36 10.83
CA GLU A 6 15.11 27.65 10.28
C GLU A 6 14.25 27.38 9.04
N PHE A 7 12.99 27.77 9.12
CA PHE A 7 12.07 27.74 7.99
C PHE A 7 12.32 28.95 7.09
N SER A 8 12.25 28.75 5.78
CA SER A 8 12.27 29.86 4.83
C SER A 8 11.02 30.74 5.00
N GLN A 9 11.10 32.02 4.61
CA GLN A 9 10.00 32.98 4.76
C GLN A 9 8.70 32.52 4.07
N GLN A 10 8.79 31.73 3.00
CA GLN A 10 7.63 31.12 2.33
C GLN A 10 7.01 29.96 3.14
N GLU A 11 7.82 29.13 3.78
CA GLU A 11 7.33 28.04 4.66
C GLU A 11 6.68 28.60 5.93
N ALA A 12 7.26 29.66 6.50
CA ALA A 12 6.66 30.41 7.59
C ALA A 12 5.31 31.02 7.19
N THR A 13 5.22 31.58 5.98
CA THR A 13 3.96 32.13 5.45
C THR A 13 2.89 31.06 5.29
N MET A 14 3.26 29.88 4.76
CA MET A 14 2.30 28.79 4.58
C MET A 14 1.84 28.18 5.93
N LEU A 15 2.74 28.05 6.91
CA LEU A 15 2.41 27.63 8.27
C LEU A 15 1.53 28.66 8.99
N VAL A 16 1.75 29.96 8.77
CA VAL A 16 0.89 31.03 9.29
C VAL A 16 -0.50 30.96 8.66
N ILE A 17 -0.59 30.74 7.35
CA ILE A 17 -1.87 30.57 6.65
C ILE A 17 -2.62 29.33 7.15
N MET A 18 -1.94 28.20 7.34
CA MET A 18 -2.53 27.01 7.95
C MET A 18 -2.93 27.23 9.41
N GLY A 19 -2.15 28.01 10.17
CA GLY A 19 -2.48 28.43 11.54
C GLY A 19 -3.70 29.35 11.60
N LEU A 20 -3.90 30.23 10.60
CA LEU A 20 -5.06 31.10 10.47
C LEU A 20 -6.32 30.33 10.06
N LEU A 21 -6.20 29.37 9.13
CA LEU A 21 -7.29 28.42 8.80
C LEU A 21 -7.67 27.57 10.03
N TYR A 22 -6.68 27.20 10.86
CA TYR A 22 -6.88 26.48 12.11
C TYR A 22 -7.59 27.33 13.19
N GLN A 23 -7.15 28.57 13.41
CA GLN A 23 -7.71 29.44 14.46
C GLN A 23 -9.12 29.94 14.14
N THR A 24 -9.46 30.08 12.87
CA THR A 24 -10.75 30.66 12.47
C THR A 24 -11.89 29.65 12.43
N GLY A 25 -11.60 28.34 12.50
CA GLY A 25 -12.61 27.27 12.42
C GLY A 25 -13.46 27.31 11.15
N SER A 26 -13.08 28.13 10.17
CA SER A 26 -13.94 28.48 9.04
C SER A 26 -13.46 27.74 7.80
N LEU A 27 -13.88 26.47 7.71
CA LEU A 27 -13.81 25.68 6.48
C LEU A 27 -14.71 26.23 5.36
N HIS A 28 -15.44 27.33 5.60
CA HIS A 28 -16.38 27.98 4.67
C HIS A 28 -15.90 29.35 4.15
N ASN A 29 -14.68 29.78 4.47
CA ASN A 29 -14.16 31.04 3.95
C ASN A 29 -13.45 30.82 2.60
N ASP A 30 -14.21 30.95 1.51
CA ASP A 30 -13.73 30.81 0.14
C ASP A 30 -12.59 31.78 -0.21
N GLU A 31 -12.52 32.97 0.41
CA GLU A 31 -11.42 33.92 0.19
C GLU A 31 -10.11 33.41 0.77
N ALA A 32 -10.12 32.84 1.98
CA ALA A 32 -8.93 32.28 2.60
C ALA A 32 -8.39 31.10 1.78
N PHE A 33 -9.29 30.25 1.28
CA PHE A 33 -8.94 29.14 0.40
C PHE A 33 -8.42 29.60 -0.97
N ASN A 34 -9.02 30.63 -1.58
CA ASN A 34 -8.53 31.21 -2.83
C ASN A 34 -7.13 31.85 -2.67
N ALA A 35 -6.87 32.49 -1.53
CA ALA A 35 -5.56 33.04 -1.20
C ALA A 35 -4.50 31.93 -1.04
N VAL A 36 -4.82 30.84 -0.33
CA VAL A 36 -3.98 29.64 -0.22
C VAL A 36 -3.67 29.05 -1.58
N THR A 37 -4.72 28.85 -2.39
CA THR A 37 -4.61 28.28 -3.73
C THR A 37 -3.72 29.14 -4.60
N THR A 38 -3.90 30.46 -4.60
CA THR A 38 -3.05 31.41 -5.31
C THR A 38 -1.60 31.35 -4.82
N ALA A 39 -1.36 31.26 -3.51
CA ALA A 39 -0.02 31.12 -2.96
C ALA A 39 0.64 29.80 -3.41
N LEU A 40 -0.09 28.69 -3.44
CA LEU A 40 0.40 27.40 -3.94
C LEU A 40 0.71 27.43 -5.44
N TYR A 41 -0.09 28.15 -6.24
CA TYR A 41 0.19 28.38 -7.66
C TYR A 41 1.51 29.12 -7.89
N MET A 42 1.85 30.06 -7.02
CA MET A 42 3.09 30.84 -7.10
C MET A 42 4.29 30.13 -6.44
N THR A 43 4.06 28.98 -5.79
CA THR A 43 5.10 28.23 -5.09
C THR A 43 5.70 27.17 -6.00
N ALA A 44 7.03 27.05 -6.01
CA ALA A 44 7.72 26.03 -6.79
C ALA A 44 7.25 24.61 -6.39
N PRO A 45 7.10 23.66 -7.33
CA PRO A 45 6.48 22.36 -7.05
C PRO A 45 7.16 21.54 -5.95
N ASP A 46 8.49 21.61 -5.86
CA ASP A 46 9.29 20.97 -4.82
C ASP A 46 8.97 21.50 -3.43
N LYS A 47 8.72 22.81 -3.30
CA LYS A 47 8.31 23.44 -2.04
C LYS A 47 6.88 23.10 -1.65
N VAL A 48 5.98 22.96 -2.64
CA VAL A 48 4.61 22.44 -2.41
C VAL A 48 4.69 21.01 -1.88
N THR A 49 5.53 20.16 -2.47
CA THR A 49 5.72 18.78 -2.00
C THR A 49 6.29 18.73 -0.58
N THR A 50 7.33 19.51 -0.27
CA THR A 50 7.91 19.58 1.08
C THR A 50 6.88 20.03 2.13
N SER A 51 6.06 21.01 1.76
CA SER A 51 4.97 21.55 2.56
C SER A 51 3.87 20.52 2.85
N LEU A 52 3.44 19.78 1.83
CA LEU A 52 2.47 18.69 1.95
C LEU A 52 3.04 17.55 2.81
N MET A 53 4.32 17.22 2.65
CA MET A 53 5.00 16.24 3.50
C MET A 53 5.11 16.72 4.95
N GLY A 54 5.30 18.02 5.19
CA GLY A 54 5.24 18.64 6.51
C GLY A 54 3.86 18.50 7.17
N LEU A 55 2.79 18.78 6.42
CA LEU A 55 1.41 18.53 6.86
C LEU A 55 1.16 17.05 7.17
N ILE A 56 1.63 16.16 6.29
CA ILE A 56 1.55 14.72 6.49
C ILE A 56 2.26 14.33 7.79
N ASN A 57 3.48 14.83 8.03
CA ASN A 57 4.23 14.57 9.25
C ASN A 57 3.51 15.09 10.51
N LEU A 58 2.88 16.28 10.42
CA LEU A 58 2.10 16.87 11.48
C LEU A 58 0.87 16.01 11.83
N VAL A 59 0.11 15.62 10.80
CA VAL A 59 -1.03 14.71 10.93
C VAL A 59 -0.58 13.35 11.46
N GLN A 60 0.62 12.89 11.09
CA GLN A 60 1.25 11.65 11.54
C GLN A 60 1.77 11.68 12.98
N GLN A 61 1.79 12.82 13.67
CA GLN A 61 2.17 12.85 15.09
C GLN A 61 1.12 12.11 15.94
N PRO A 62 1.52 11.36 16.99
CA PRO A 62 0.57 10.65 17.86
C PRO A 62 -0.45 11.57 18.55
N ALA A 63 -0.08 12.83 18.78
CA ALA A 63 -0.88 13.85 19.46
C ALA A 63 -1.87 14.59 18.53
N ALA A 64 -1.88 14.33 17.22
CA ALA A 64 -2.78 15.01 16.30
C ALA A 64 -4.25 14.67 16.62
N SER A 65 -5.07 15.70 16.87
CA SER A 65 -6.52 15.54 17.10
C SER A 65 -7.24 15.15 15.81
N THR A 66 -8.42 14.53 15.93
CA THR A 66 -9.27 14.17 14.78
C THR A 66 -9.59 15.38 13.90
N GLU A 67 -9.81 16.54 14.52
CA GLU A 67 -10.06 17.80 13.83
C GLU A 67 -8.88 18.25 12.95
N HIS A 68 -7.64 18.13 13.44
CA HIS A 68 -6.45 18.42 12.63
C HIS A 68 -6.33 17.51 11.40
N VAL A 69 -6.72 16.24 11.55
CA VAL A 69 -6.74 15.30 10.42
C VAL A 69 -7.78 15.75 9.39
N MET A 70 -8.98 16.12 9.82
CA MET A 70 -10.06 16.56 8.93
C MET A 70 -9.73 17.86 8.20
N ILE A 71 -9.18 18.86 8.91
CA ILE A 71 -8.74 20.13 8.29
C ILE A 71 -7.65 19.88 7.26
N SER A 72 -6.69 19.00 7.59
CA SER A 72 -5.62 18.64 6.65
C SER A 72 -6.16 17.91 5.41
N LEU A 73 -7.15 17.03 5.57
CA LEU A 73 -7.80 16.35 4.45
C LEU A 73 -8.59 17.32 3.57
N ALA A 74 -9.37 18.23 4.16
CA ALA A 74 -10.11 19.25 3.43
C ALA A 74 -9.18 20.20 2.66
N PHE A 75 -8.06 20.58 3.27
CA PHE A 75 -7.02 21.37 2.61
C PHE A 75 -6.40 20.61 1.44
N LEU A 76 -6.04 19.34 1.62
CA LEU A 76 -5.47 18.50 0.57
C LEU A 76 -6.44 18.28 -0.59
N GLU A 77 -7.73 18.06 -0.30
CA GLU A 77 -8.79 17.95 -1.29
C GLU A 77 -8.94 19.24 -2.09
N HIS A 78 -9.06 20.38 -1.41
CA HIS A 78 -9.19 21.68 -2.05
C HIS A 78 -7.99 22.00 -2.96
N THR A 79 -6.76 21.77 -2.45
CA THR A 79 -5.53 22.04 -3.21
C THR A 79 -5.35 21.08 -4.38
N THR A 80 -5.78 19.82 -4.25
CA THR A 80 -5.83 18.87 -5.36
C THR A 80 -6.81 19.37 -6.43
N ASN A 81 -8.04 19.71 -6.05
CA ASN A 81 -9.10 20.15 -6.96
C ASN A 81 -8.73 21.43 -7.71
N ASN A 82 -8.02 22.34 -7.04
CA ASN A 82 -7.71 23.67 -7.55
C ASN A 82 -6.28 23.85 -8.04
N SER A 83 -5.46 22.81 -8.18
CA SER A 83 -4.09 22.93 -8.70
C SER A 83 -3.99 22.63 -10.20
N LEU A 84 -2.93 23.13 -10.87
CA LEU A 84 -2.63 22.79 -12.27
C LEU A 84 -2.59 21.27 -12.47
N LYS A 85 -2.87 20.83 -13.71
CA LYS A 85 -2.86 19.42 -14.12
C LYS A 85 -1.61 18.64 -13.64
N PHE A 86 -0.44 19.29 -13.63
CA PHE A 86 0.81 18.71 -13.12
C PHE A 86 0.77 18.41 -11.61
N CYS A 87 0.39 19.39 -10.78
CA CYS A 87 0.24 19.22 -9.33
C CYS A 87 -0.88 18.25 -8.98
N ARG A 88 -1.98 18.28 -9.74
CA ARG A 88 -3.13 17.38 -9.57
C ARG A 88 -2.75 15.93 -9.82
N ASN A 89 -2.02 15.66 -10.91
CA ASN A 89 -1.45 14.34 -11.18
C ASN A 89 -0.45 13.95 -10.09
N HIS A 90 0.49 14.82 -9.72
CA HIS A 90 1.47 14.54 -8.68
C HIS A 90 0.83 14.19 -7.32
N LEU A 91 -0.16 14.98 -6.88
CA LEU A 91 -0.97 14.74 -5.68
C LEU A 91 -1.74 13.42 -5.77
N ALA A 92 -2.36 13.12 -6.92
CA ALA A 92 -3.03 11.85 -7.17
C ALA A 92 -2.05 10.66 -7.20
N HIS A 93 -0.83 10.82 -7.70
CA HIS A 93 0.16 9.74 -7.79
C HIS A 93 0.83 9.42 -6.45
N HIS A 94 1.00 10.43 -5.58
CA HIS A 94 1.50 10.23 -4.21
C HIS A 94 0.37 10.00 -3.19
N SER A 95 -0.89 10.02 -3.63
CA SER A 95 -2.07 9.81 -2.78
C SER A 95 -2.23 8.40 -2.25
N ILE A 96 -1.81 7.39 -3.00
CA ILE A 96 -1.99 5.98 -2.61
C ILE A 96 -1.23 5.65 -1.32
N HIS A 97 -0.01 6.17 -1.15
CA HIS A 97 0.73 6.00 0.11
C HIS A 97 0.03 6.75 1.27
N TRP A 98 -0.58 7.91 1.00
CA TRP A 98 -1.41 8.64 1.98
C TRP A 98 -2.64 7.81 2.37
N VAL A 99 -3.42 7.33 1.40
CA VAL A 99 -4.67 6.60 1.62
C VAL A 99 -4.38 5.30 2.37
N CYS A 100 -3.37 4.54 1.95
CA CYS A 100 -2.97 3.30 2.63
C CYS A 100 -2.49 3.55 4.07
N ARG A 101 -1.75 4.63 4.36
CA ARG A 101 -1.30 4.96 5.73
C ARG A 101 -2.39 5.59 6.61
N LEU A 102 -3.29 6.37 6.03
CA LEU A 102 -4.48 6.90 6.71
C LEU A 102 -5.43 5.75 7.09
N MET A 103 -5.62 4.80 6.17
CA MET A 103 -6.29 3.53 6.44
C MET A 103 -5.56 2.75 7.53
N GLU A 104 -4.23 2.62 7.46
CA GLU A 104 -3.42 1.97 8.50
C GLU A 104 -3.64 2.62 9.88
N ARG A 105 -3.69 3.94 9.99
CA ARG A 105 -3.90 4.63 11.29
C ARG A 105 -5.34 4.58 11.81
N THR A 106 -6.33 4.78 10.94
CA THR A 106 -7.74 4.64 11.31
C THR A 106 -8.09 3.19 11.69
N THR A 107 -7.32 2.22 11.18
CA THR A 107 -7.46 0.80 11.51
C THR A 107 -6.55 0.32 12.66
N SER A 108 -5.42 0.98 12.93
CA SER A 108 -4.43 0.59 13.97
C SER A 108 -4.61 1.23 15.35
N ARG A 109 -5.43 2.28 15.49
CA ARG A 109 -5.92 2.69 16.81
C ARG A 109 -6.78 1.55 17.34
N LYS A 110 -6.28 0.80 18.33
CA LYS A 110 -7.05 -0.23 19.04
C LYS A 110 -8.33 0.40 19.63
N PRO A 111 -9.48 -0.24 19.46
CA PRO A 111 -10.45 -0.35 20.53
C PRO A 111 -10.52 -1.81 20.97
N ASP A 112 -10.78 -2.02 22.26
CA ASP A 112 -11.26 -3.30 22.76
C ASP A 112 -12.38 -3.80 21.86
N PHE A 113 -12.17 -5.00 21.31
CA PHE A 113 -13.18 -5.90 20.74
C PHE A 113 -14.44 -5.23 20.15
N VAL A 114 -14.29 -4.48 19.04
CA VAL A 114 -15.45 -4.16 18.18
C VAL A 114 -15.21 -4.70 16.77
N SER A 115 -16.26 -5.34 16.24
CA SER A 115 -16.25 -6.18 15.05
C SER A 115 -15.65 -5.51 13.80
N SER A 116 -15.07 -6.35 12.95
CA SER A 116 -14.45 -6.01 11.66
C SER A 116 -15.36 -5.22 10.68
N PHE A 117 -16.64 -5.06 11.01
CA PHE A 117 -17.68 -4.41 10.20
C PHE A 117 -17.72 -2.87 10.33
N GLU A 118 -17.11 -2.27 11.36
CA GLU A 118 -17.22 -0.81 11.59
C GLU A 118 -16.13 0.02 10.89
N LYS A 119 -15.10 -0.61 10.31
CA LYS A 119 -14.02 0.10 9.63
C LYS A 119 -14.37 0.47 8.18
N ASP A 120 -15.15 -0.37 7.48
CA ASP A 120 -15.74 -0.05 6.16
C ASP A 120 -16.67 1.17 6.23
N LYS A 121 -17.37 1.34 7.35
CA LYS A 121 -18.17 2.54 7.59
C LYS A 121 -17.34 3.81 7.63
N ARG A 122 -16.02 3.83 7.85
CA ARG A 122 -15.29 5.12 7.93
C ARG A 122 -15.03 5.78 6.58
N ILE A 123 -14.83 5.01 5.51
CA ILE A 123 -14.69 5.59 4.16
C ILE A 123 -16.08 5.94 3.60
N GLN A 124 -17.09 5.09 3.81
CA GLN A 124 -18.48 5.37 3.41
C GLN A 124 -19.15 6.47 4.26
N CYS A 125 -18.89 6.57 5.56
CA CYS A 125 -19.47 7.60 6.45
C CYS A 125 -18.64 8.89 6.53
N SER A 126 -17.58 9.03 5.73
CA SER A 126 -16.81 10.29 5.68
C SER A 126 -17.61 11.43 5.03
N GLY A 127 -18.69 11.12 4.30
CA GLY A 127 -19.51 12.11 3.60
C GLY A 127 -18.80 12.80 2.44
N LEU A 128 -17.55 12.42 2.13
CA LEU A 128 -16.72 13.03 1.10
C LEU A 128 -17.37 12.97 -0.30
N GLU A 129 -18.21 11.98 -0.56
CA GLU A 129 -18.94 11.86 -1.83
C GLU A 129 -19.95 12.97 -2.07
N GLY A 130 -20.45 13.58 -1.00
CA GLY A 130 -21.31 14.77 -1.06
C GLY A 130 -20.53 16.03 -1.41
N ASN A 131 -19.20 16.02 -1.20
CA ASN A 131 -18.31 17.15 -1.48
C ASN A 131 -17.65 17.07 -2.85
N ILE A 132 -17.67 15.90 -3.51
CA ILE A 132 -17.19 15.78 -4.89
C ILE A 132 -18.18 16.52 -5.80
N PRO A 133 -17.81 17.69 -6.36
CA PRO A 133 -18.73 18.51 -7.13
C PRO A 133 -19.33 17.69 -8.28
N MET A 134 -20.57 18.01 -8.67
CA MET A 134 -21.20 17.46 -9.87
C MET A 134 -20.55 18.05 -11.14
N GLY A 135 -19.24 17.82 -11.28
CA GLY A 135 -18.47 18.10 -12.49
C GLY A 135 -18.57 16.95 -13.48
N PRO A 136 -17.84 17.05 -14.62
CA PRO A 136 -17.84 15.99 -15.63
C PRO A 136 -17.50 14.64 -14.99
N GLU A 137 -18.18 13.59 -15.46
CA GLU A 137 -18.35 12.25 -14.89
C GLU A 137 -17.05 11.60 -14.36
N THR A 138 -15.89 12.04 -14.86
CA THR A 138 -14.57 11.45 -14.63
C THR A 138 -14.09 11.36 -13.18
N ILE A 139 -14.35 12.34 -12.30
CA ILE A 139 -13.81 12.30 -10.92
C ILE A 139 -14.63 11.35 -10.04
N ARG A 140 -15.95 11.43 -10.15
CA ARG A 140 -16.87 10.54 -9.43
C ARG A 140 -16.68 9.09 -9.88
N ASP A 141 -16.46 8.88 -11.18
CA ASP A 141 -16.17 7.56 -11.73
C ASP A 141 -14.82 7.04 -11.25
N ALA A 142 -13.77 7.87 -11.27
CA ALA A 142 -12.45 7.49 -10.76
C ALA A 142 -12.51 7.15 -9.25
N TRP A 143 -13.23 7.93 -8.46
CA TRP A 143 -13.45 7.66 -7.03
C TRP A 143 -14.22 6.36 -6.80
N SER A 144 -15.29 6.13 -7.56
CA SER A 144 -16.09 4.91 -7.47
C SER A 144 -15.29 3.67 -7.89
N ALA A 145 -14.47 3.79 -8.94
CA ALA A 145 -13.54 2.74 -9.36
C ALA A 145 -12.52 2.44 -8.26
N LEU A 146 -11.92 3.48 -7.65
CA LEU A 146 -10.99 3.31 -6.52
C LEU A 146 -11.65 2.58 -5.35
N LYS A 147 -12.87 2.98 -4.96
CA LYS A 147 -13.63 2.31 -3.90
C LYS A 147 -13.84 0.83 -4.20
N LYS A 148 -14.33 0.53 -5.41
CA LYS A 148 -14.54 -0.85 -5.85
C LYS A 148 -13.24 -1.66 -5.79
N THR A 149 -12.12 -1.10 -6.24
CA THR A 149 -10.79 -1.75 -6.16
C THR A 149 -10.36 -1.97 -4.71
N VAL A 150 -10.55 -0.99 -3.81
CA VAL A 150 -10.22 -1.12 -2.39
C VAL A 150 -11.07 -2.20 -1.73
N ASP A 151 -12.38 -2.19 -1.91
CA ASP A 151 -13.30 -3.16 -1.33
C ASP A 151 -12.97 -4.59 -1.80
N ARG A 152 -12.69 -4.75 -3.09
CA ARG A 152 -12.32 -6.04 -3.68
C ARG A 152 -10.98 -6.55 -3.15
N ARG A 153 -9.96 -5.69 -3.07
CA ARG A 153 -8.66 -6.05 -2.46
C ARG A 153 -8.78 -6.34 -0.97
N TRP A 154 -9.68 -5.66 -0.27
CA TRP A 154 -9.98 -5.94 1.11
C TRP A 154 -10.64 -7.30 1.30
N ALA A 155 -11.60 -7.66 0.44
CA ALA A 155 -12.20 -8.99 0.44
C ALA A 155 -11.16 -10.10 0.22
N ILE A 156 -10.22 -9.92 -0.71
CA ILE A 156 -9.08 -10.84 -0.89
C ILE A 156 -8.29 -10.99 0.42
N ARG A 157 -7.93 -9.86 1.05
CA ARG A 157 -7.21 -9.87 2.32
C ARG A 157 -7.98 -10.63 3.42
N CYS A 158 -9.29 -10.44 3.50
CA CYS A 158 -10.13 -11.15 4.47
C CYS A 158 -10.11 -12.66 4.26
N VAL A 159 -10.19 -13.13 3.01
CA VAL A 159 -10.07 -14.56 2.68
C VAL A 159 -8.69 -15.09 3.08
N MET A 160 -7.62 -14.39 2.72
CA MET A 160 -6.25 -14.81 3.03
C MET A 160 -5.91 -14.84 4.52
N VAL A 161 -6.49 -13.93 5.31
CA VAL A 161 -6.36 -13.98 6.77
C VAL A 161 -7.02 -15.24 7.35
N ASN A 162 -8.05 -15.77 6.68
CA ASN A 162 -8.74 -16.99 7.09
C ASN A 162 -8.11 -18.27 6.52
N GLU A 163 -7.46 -18.20 5.35
CA GLU A 163 -6.86 -19.33 4.64
C GLU A 163 -5.34 -19.41 4.85
N GLU A 164 -4.90 -20.05 5.94
CA GLU A 164 -3.57 -20.65 6.16
C GLU A 164 -2.27 -19.83 5.94
N VAL A 165 -2.33 -18.52 5.67
CA VAL A 165 -1.13 -17.63 5.66
C VAL A 165 -0.68 -17.26 7.08
N ASP A 166 -1.39 -17.75 8.08
CA ASP A 166 -1.11 -17.60 9.50
C ASP A 166 -0.13 -18.69 10.02
N LYS A 167 0.93 -18.97 9.26
CA LYS A 167 2.02 -19.83 9.75
C LYS A 167 2.91 -19.05 10.70
N CYS A 168 3.00 -19.54 11.94
CA CYS A 168 3.95 -19.04 12.93
C CYS A 168 5.39 -19.15 12.37
N GLU A 169 6.16 -18.05 12.42
CA GLU A 169 7.54 -18.01 11.93
C GLU A 169 8.57 -18.62 12.90
N ASN A 170 8.11 -19.35 13.92
CA ASN A 170 9.01 -20.07 14.81
C ASN A 170 9.59 -21.31 14.09
N PRO A 171 10.92 -21.41 13.90
CA PRO A 171 11.54 -22.52 13.18
C PRO A 171 11.30 -23.88 13.83
N ASP A 172 11.17 -23.94 15.16
CA ASP A 172 10.91 -25.20 15.89
C ASP A 172 9.49 -25.73 15.62
N ILE A 173 8.55 -24.84 15.32
CA ILE A 173 7.18 -25.21 14.91
C ILE A 173 7.19 -25.70 13.45
N ARG A 174 7.96 -25.06 12.57
CA ARG A 174 8.09 -25.49 11.16
C ARG A 174 8.61 -26.92 11.02
N LEU A 175 9.55 -27.35 11.86
CA LEU A 175 10.09 -28.72 11.84
C LEU A 175 9.10 -29.76 12.42
N ARG A 176 8.25 -29.38 13.38
CA ARG A 176 7.27 -30.28 13.99
C ARG A 176 6.00 -30.50 13.16
N ILE A 177 5.63 -29.55 12.30
CA ILE A 177 4.46 -29.66 11.41
C ILE A 177 4.55 -30.87 10.46
N LEU A 178 5.77 -31.28 10.07
CA LEU A 178 5.97 -32.47 9.24
C LEU A 178 5.73 -33.79 10.00
N SER A 179 5.60 -33.75 11.33
CA SER A 179 5.31 -34.92 12.16
C SER A 179 3.92 -34.87 12.81
N ARG A 180 3.38 -33.68 13.09
CA ARG A 180 2.00 -33.43 13.56
C ARG A 180 1.56 -32.03 13.13
N PRO A 181 0.58 -31.87 12.23
CA PRO A 181 0.32 -30.59 11.53
C PRO A 181 -0.12 -29.39 12.38
N ASN A 182 -0.39 -29.51 13.68
CA ASN A 182 -1.08 -28.45 14.45
C ASN A 182 -0.56 -28.20 15.88
N GLU A 183 0.60 -28.73 16.26
CA GLU A 183 1.08 -28.65 17.66
C GLU A 183 2.18 -27.59 17.83
N CYS A 184 1.77 -26.34 18.06
CA CYS A 184 2.54 -25.44 18.94
C CYS A 184 2.49 -26.00 20.38
N PRO A 185 3.38 -25.60 21.31
CA PRO A 185 3.37 -26.10 22.68
C PRO A 185 1.98 -26.03 23.35
N PRO A 186 1.66 -26.95 24.26
CA PRO A 186 0.30 -27.38 24.54
C PRO A 186 -0.43 -26.39 25.48
N ASP A 187 -0.96 -25.32 24.90
CA ASP A 187 -2.02 -24.56 25.57
C ASP A 187 -3.41 -25.20 25.36
N GLY A 188 -3.49 -26.33 24.64
CA GLY A 188 -4.74 -27.09 24.43
C GLY A 188 -5.77 -26.41 23.54
N ILE A 189 -5.42 -25.33 22.82
CA ILE A 189 -6.36 -24.50 22.07
C ILE A 189 -6.04 -24.59 20.57
N ASN A 190 -7.07 -24.91 19.77
CA ASN A 190 -6.99 -25.09 18.33
C ASN A 190 -6.37 -23.85 17.63
N HIS A 191 -5.13 -23.98 17.16
CA HIS A 191 -4.32 -22.88 16.64
C HIS A 191 -4.75 -22.38 15.26
N SER A 192 -5.56 -23.14 14.51
CA SER A 192 -6.03 -22.77 13.16
C SER A 192 -6.99 -21.58 13.13
N LYS A 193 -7.40 -21.05 14.29
CA LYS A 193 -8.33 -19.92 14.40
C LYS A 193 -7.78 -18.70 15.16
N ARG A 194 -6.52 -18.73 15.62
CA ARG A 194 -5.94 -17.57 16.32
C ARG A 194 -5.25 -16.65 15.33
N ALA A 195 -5.71 -15.40 15.25
CA ALA A 195 -5.01 -14.34 14.54
C ALA A 195 -3.56 -14.24 15.03
N LEU A 196 -2.59 -14.33 14.12
CA LEU A 196 -1.18 -14.17 14.49
C LEU A 196 -0.89 -12.77 15.05
N LYS A 197 0.01 -12.72 16.01
CA LYS A 197 0.57 -11.50 16.59
C LYS A 197 1.82 -11.10 15.83
N CYS A 198 1.91 -9.84 15.42
CA CYS A 198 3.13 -9.31 14.81
C CYS A 198 4.18 -8.95 15.87
N CYS A 199 5.45 -9.14 15.51
CA CYS A 199 6.57 -8.64 16.29
C CYS A 199 6.50 -7.12 16.40
N GLN A 200 6.40 -6.59 17.62
CA GLN A 200 6.30 -5.14 17.84
C GLN A 200 7.57 -4.37 17.42
N GLY A 201 8.71 -5.05 17.29
CA GLY A 201 9.96 -4.46 16.84
C GLY A 201 9.98 -4.20 15.34
N CYS A 202 9.92 -5.26 14.53
CA CYS A 202 10.02 -5.13 13.07
C CYS A 202 8.66 -5.01 12.36
N GLN A 203 7.58 -5.51 12.98
CA GLN A 203 6.24 -5.67 12.39
C GLN A 203 6.20 -6.53 11.11
N ALA A 204 7.26 -7.27 10.82
CA ALA A 204 7.40 -8.08 9.61
C ALA A 204 7.33 -9.59 9.87
N SER A 205 7.49 -10.01 11.14
CA SER A 205 7.40 -11.41 11.56
C SER A 205 6.16 -11.66 12.42
N PHE A 206 5.55 -12.82 12.23
CA PHE A 206 4.26 -13.18 12.83
C PHE A 206 4.36 -14.45 13.66
N TYR A 207 3.74 -14.43 14.84
CA TYR A 207 3.79 -15.51 15.83
C TYR A 207 2.42 -15.75 16.44
N CYS A 208 2.08 -17.00 16.71
CA CYS A 208 0.79 -17.32 17.35
C CYS A 208 0.74 -16.90 18.83
N SER A 209 1.91 -16.79 19.49
CA SER A 209 2.04 -16.40 20.89
C SER A 209 3.35 -15.66 21.16
N ARG A 210 3.46 -15.06 22.37
CA ARG A 210 4.69 -14.38 22.80
C ARG A 210 5.79 -15.40 23.10
N GLU A 211 5.42 -16.60 23.48
CA GLU A 211 6.28 -17.74 23.77
C GLU A 211 6.96 -18.21 22.49
N CYS A 212 6.20 -18.33 21.39
CA CYS A 212 6.76 -18.64 20.07
C CYS A 212 7.72 -17.56 19.57
N GLN A 213 7.40 -16.28 19.81
CA GLN A 213 8.31 -15.19 19.51
C GLN A 213 9.61 -15.28 20.32
N LYS A 214 9.53 -15.62 21.62
CA LYS A 214 10.72 -15.78 22.49
C LYS A 214 11.61 -16.94 22.03
N GLN A 215 11.02 -18.07 21.64
CA GLN A 215 11.75 -19.22 21.12
C GLN A 215 12.44 -18.87 19.79
N ALA A 216 11.72 -18.23 18.87
CA ALA A 216 12.26 -17.76 17.60
C ALA A 216 13.24 -16.58 17.75
N TRP A 217 13.40 -15.99 18.94
CA TRP A 217 14.12 -14.74 19.13
C TRP A 217 15.59 -14.84 18.73
N VAL A 218 16.24 -15.98 19.00
CA VAL A 218 17.67 -16.17 18.71
C VAL A 218 17.94 -16.02 17.20
N SER A 219 17.11 -16.65 16.35
CA SER A 219 17.23 -16.56 14.89
C SER A 219 16.61 -15.28 14.32
N HIS A 220 15.55 -14.77 14.92
CA HIS A 220 14.83 -13.57 14.47
C HIS A 220 15.57 -12.26 14.78
N ARG A 221 16.28 -12.18 15.92
CA ARG A 221 16.86 -10.93 16.44
C ARG A 221 17.73 -10.18 15.43
N PRO A 222 18.67 -10.81 14.70
CA PRO A 222 19.50 -10.10 13.71
C PRO A 222 18.66 -9.46 12.59
N LEU A 223 17.67 -10.20 12.07
CA LEU A 223 16.75 -9.70 11.06
C LEU A 223 15.87 -8.57 11.61
N CYS A 224 15.36 -8.72 12.84
CA CYS A 224 14.55 -7.70 13.51
C CYS A 224 15.32 -6.38 13.67
N GLN A 225 16.58 -6.46 14.13
CA GLN A 225 17.45 -5.29 14.26
C GLN A 225 17.71 -4.64 12.91
N LYS A 226 18.03 -5.41 11.86
CA LYS A 226 18.22 -4.90 10.51
C LYS A 226 17.00 -4.12 10.02
N ILE A 227 15.80 -4.70 10.13
CA ILE A 227 14.55 -4.05 9.72
C ILE A 227 14.31 -2.77 10.51
N LYS A 228 14.56 -2.80 11.83
CA LYS A 228 14.42 -1.62 12.69
C LYS A 228 15.38 -0.50 12.30
N CYS A 229 16.65 -0.81 12.06
CA CYS A 229 17.63 0.18 11.60
C CYS A 229 17.22 0.77 10.25
N THR A 230 16.86 -0.07 9.27
CA THR A 230 16.36 0.41 7.97
C THR A 230 15.16 1.34 8.13
N LYS A 231 14.19 1.02 9.01
CA LYS A 231 13.05 1.91 9.28
C LYS A 231 13.47 3.23 9.93
N HIS A 232 14.39 3.18 10.89
CA HIS A 232 14.90 4.36 11.59
C HIS A 232 15.64 5.30 10.63
N ASP A 233 16.39 4.74 9.69
CA ASP A 233 17.18 5.48 8.70
C ASP A 233 16.34 5.95 7.49
N GLY A 234 15.00 5.84 7.58
CA GLY A 234 14.08 6.24 6.50
C GLY A 234 14.09 5.30 5.29
N GLY A 235 14.72 4.14 5.40
CA GLY A 235 14.73 3.11 4.37
C GLY A 235 13.36 2.47 4.14
N PRO A 236 13.17 1.79 2.99
CA PRO A 236 11.89 1.18 2.64
C PRO A 236 11.51 0.07 3.62
N THR A 237 10.21 -0.02 3.93
CA THR A 237 9.67 -1.15 4.70
C THR A 237 9.88 -2.43 3.92
N MET A 238 10.44 -3.48 4.53
CA MET A 238 10.54 -4.77 3.85
C MET A 238 9.15 -5.37 3.61
N ILE A 239 8.95 -5.91 2.42
CA ILE A 239 7.75 -6.70 2.07
C ILE A 239 7.85 -8.03 2.79
N SER A 240 6.90 -8.31 3.67
CA SER A 240 6.85 -9.58 4.39
C SER A 240 6.41 -10.71 3.47
N ALA A 241 6.65 -11.96 3.88
CA ALA A 241 6.15 -13.12 3.13
C ALA A 241 4.61 -13.08 2.96
N ARG A 242 3.90 -12.55 3.96
CA ARG A 242 2.45 -12.33 3.92
C ARG A 242 2.07 -11.28 2.87
N ASP A 243 2.78 -10.17 2.82
CA ASP A 243 2.54 -9.13 1.81
C ASP A 243 2.83 -9.66 0.40
N THR A 244 3.90 -10.44 0.22
CA THR A 244 4.20 -11.10 -1.06
C THR A 244 3.06 -12.02 -1.49
N LEU A 245 2.53 -12.84 -0.58
CA LEU A 245 1.41 -13.72 -0.90
C LEU A 245 0.15 -12.92 -1.22
N PHE A 246 -0.12 -11.84 -0.49
CA PHE A 246 -1.22 -10.94 -0.80
C PHE A 246 -1.09 -10.33 -2.21
N LEU A 247 0.10 -9.86 -2.57
CA LEU A 247 0.37 -9.35 -3.92
C LEU A 247 0.18 -10.41 -5.00
N ILE A 248 0.60 -11.66 -4.74
CA ILE A 248 0.35 -12.82 -5.61
C ILE A 248 -1.16 -13.00 -5.83
N THR A 249 -1.94 -13.11 -4.75
CA THR A 249 -3.39 -13.36 -4.85
C THR A 249 -4.14 -12.20 -5.50
N VAL A 250 -3.72 -10.95 -5.25
CA VAL A 250 -4.26 -9.78 -5.96
C VAL A 250 -3.96 -9.87 -7.45
N ALA A 251 -2.72 -10.21 -7.83
CA ALA A 251 -2.34 -10.37 -9.24
C ALA A 251 -3.09 -11.50 -9.95
N GLU A 252 -3.24 -12.64 -9.31
CA GLU A 252 -4.05 -13.74 -9.85
C GLU A 252 -5.49 -13.28 -10.08
N ASN A 253 -6.13 -12.66 -9.08
CA ASN A 253 -7.50 -12.18 -9.20
C ASN A 253 -7.64 -11.11 -10.30
N ASP A 254 -6.70 -10.16 -10.39
CA ASP A 254 -6.73 -9.12 -11.41
C ASP A 254 -6.52 -9.72 -12.82
N ILE A 255 -5.70 -10.76 -12.99
CA ILE A 255 -5.59 -11.50 -14.26
C ILE A 255 -6.91 -12.18 -14.62
N TYR A 256 -7.57 -12.85 -13.66
CA TYR A 256 -8.85 -13.53 -13.92
C TYR A 256 -9.97 -12.56 -14.29
N GLU A 257 -10.05 -11.40 -13.63
CA GLU A 257 -11.05 -10.39 -14.01
C GLU A 257 -10.79 -9.76 -15.38
N HIS A 258 -9.53 -9.74 -15.82
CA HIS A 258 -9.12 -9.23 -17.11
C HIS A 258 -8.76 -10.33 -18.11
N LEU A 259 -9.32 -11.54 -17.94
CA LEU A 259 -8.91 -12.73 -18.70
C LEU A 259 -9.04 -12.54 -20.21
N GLU A 260 -10.13 -11.91 -20.68
CA GLU A 260 -10.34 -11.65 -22.10
C GLU A 260 -9.29 -10.70 -22.69
N VAL A 261 -8.88 -9.67 -21.94
CA VAL A 261 -7.79 -8.78 -22.35
C VAL A 261 -6.47 -9.56 -22.43
N VAL A 262 -6.22 -10.46 -21.49
CA VAL A 262 -5.01 -11.29 -21.47
C VAL A 262 -4.99 -12.26 -22.66
N LYS A 263 -6.12 -12.88 -23.01
CA LYS A 263 -6.25 -13.74 -24.20
C LYS A 263 -6.00 -12.97 -25.49
N ASP A 264 -6.64 -11.82 -25.66
CA ASP A 264 -6.43 -10.93 -26.81
C ASP A 264 -4.95 -10.54 -26.96
N LEU A 265 -4.30 -10.20 -25.85
CA LEU A 265 -2.88 -9.87 -25.83
C LEU A 265 -2.02 -11.09 -26.19
N ARG A 266 -2.37 -12.28 -25.73
CA ARG A 266 -1.65 -13.51 -26.08
C ARG A 266 -1.73 -13.79 -27.57
N GLU A 267 -2.93 -13.81 -28.14
CA GLU A 267 -3.14 -14.07 -29.58
C GLU A 267 -2.38 -13.06 -30.45
N LYS A 268 -2.41 -11.77 -30.09
CA LYS A 268 -1.67 -10.71 -30.81
C LYS A 268 -0.16 -10.89 -30.79
N ASN A 269 0.39 -11.54 -29.75
CA ASN A 269 1.82 -11.71 -29.56
C ASN A 269 2.34 -13.13 -29.87
N GLU A 270 1.46 -14.12 -30.08
CA GLU A 270 1.81 -15.53 -30.24
C GLU A 270 2.76 -15.77 -31.43
N HIS A 271 2.55 -15.07 -32.54
CA HIS A 271 3.34 -15.23 -33.75
C HIS A 271 4.77 -14.66 -33.66
N GLN A 272 5.07 -13.87 -32.63
CA GLN A 272 6.27 -13.05 -32.62
C GLN A 272 7.47 -13.66 -31.89
N LEU A 273 7.30 -14.80 -31.19
CA LEU A 273 8.23 -15.11 -30.10
C LEU A 273 8.93 -16.48 -30.15
N LYS A 274 10.26 -16.40 -30.00
CA LYS A 274 11.16 -17.53 -29.69
C LYS A 274 11.22 -17.86 -28.20
N HIS A 275 10.54 -17.10 -27.35
CA HIS A 275 10.61 -17.18 -25.89
C HIS A 275 9.21 -17.14 -25.29
N PRO A 276 9.00 -17.70 -24.07
CA PRO A 276 7.72 -17.62 -23.39
C PRO A 276 7.20 -16.19 -23.24
N LEU A 277 5.88 -16.02 -23.31
CA LEU A 277 5.21 -14.75 -23.02
C LEU A 277 5.18 -14.46 -21.52
N VAL A 278 5.30 -13.19 -21.15
CA VAL A 278 5.19 -12.71 -19.77
C VAL A 278 4.03 -11.72 -19.68
N ILE A 279 3.06 -12.01 -18.80
CA ILE A 279 2.02 -11.03 -18.44
C ILE A 279 2.66 -10.01 -17.50
N SER A 280 2.61 -8.72 -17.84
CA SER A 280 3.10 -7.66 -16.98
C SER A 280 1.92 -6.88 -16.40
N LEU A 281 1.82 -6.86 -15.07
CA LEU A 281 0.86 -6.04 -14.32
C LEU A 281 1.59 -4.84 -13.74
N ASP A 282 1.28 -3.64 -14.24
CA ASP A 282 1.82 -2.38 -13.72
C ASP A 282 0.81 -1.66 -12.84
N TYR A 283 0.93 -1.87 -11.53
CA TYR A 283 0.14 -1.21 -10.49
C TYR A 283 0.60 0.23 -10.19
N VAL A 284 1.69 0.71 -10.81
CA VAL A 284 2.10 2.11 -10.73
C VAL A 284 1.31 2.97 -11.71
N SER A 285 0.88 2.36 -12.81
CA SER A 285 0.00 2.99 -13.80
C SER A 285 -1.43 3.10 -13.26
N ILE A 286 -2.12 4.19 -13.59
CA ILE A 286 -3.52 4.43 -13.21
C ILE A 286 -4.30 4.80 -14.48
N PRO A 287 -5.27 3.96 -14.92
CA PRO A 287 -5.58 2.63 -14.37
C PRO A 287 -4.40 1.64 -14.49
N MET A 288 -4.46 0.54 -13.73
CA MET A 288 -3.45 -0.52 -13.81
C MET A 288 -3.31 -0.98 -15.26
N ALA A 289 -2.08 -1.04 -15.76
CA ALA A 289 -1.82 -1.50 -17.12
C ALA A 289 -1.53 -3.00 -17.13
N ILE A 290 -2.15 -3.71 -18.06
CA ILE A 290 -1.85 -5.11 -18.37
C ILE A 290 -1.22 -5.14 -19.75
N THR A 291 0.00 -5.63 -19.83
CA THR A 291 0.71 -5.82 -21.10
C THR A 291 1.23 -7.23 -21.20
N MET A 292 1.61 -7.65 -22.41
CA MET A 292 2.23 -8.95 -22.62
C MET A 292 3.44 -8.78 -23.53
N ASN A 293 4.60 -9.24 -23.05
CA ASN A 293 5.88 -9.02 -23.70
C ASN A 293 6.70 -10.32 -23.70
N SER A 294 7.78 -10.35 -24.48
CA SER A 294 8.70 -11.49 -24.49
C SER A 294 9.44 -11.64 -23.17
N ALA A 295 9.68 -12.88 -22.72
CA ALA A 295 10.56 -13.12 -21.58
C ALA A 295 12.00 -12.60 -21.78
N ALA A 296 12.43 -12.33 -23.01
CA ALA A 296 13.74 -11.72 -23.25
C ALA A 296 13.87 -10.30 -22.68
N GLU A 297 12.78 -9.52 -22.63
CA GLU A 297 12.80 -8.11 -22.22
C GLU A 297 13.06 -7.89 -20.72
N TYR A 298 12.91 -8.95 -19.93
CA TYR A 298 13.04 -8.90 -18.47
C TYR A 298 14.29 -9.62 -17.95
N ARG A 299 15.09 -10.22 -18.84
CA ARG A 299 16.25 -11.04 -18.47
C ARG A 299 17.22 -10.31 -17.54
N ASP A 300 17.48 -9.04 -17.81
CA ASP A 300 18.45 -8.24 -17.04
C ASP A 300 17.87 -7.68 -15.73
N ARG A 301 16.58 -7.87 -15.48
CA ARG A 301 15.89 -7.27 -14.31
C ARG A 301 15.93 -8.17 -13.08
N GLU A 302 16.08 -9.47 -13.24
CA GLU A 302 16.03 -10.41 -12.12
C GLU A 302 17.06 -11.55 -12.25
N SER A 303 17.90 -11.72 -11.22
CA SER A 303 18.97 -12.73 -11.23
C SER A 303 18.47 -14.19 -11.24
N ALA A 304 17.18 -14.42 -10.96
CA ALA A 304 16.55 -15.73 -11.00
C ALA A 304 15.79 -16.01 -12.30
N TRP A 305 15.88 -15.11 -13.30
CA TRP A 305 15.06 -15.12 -14.51
C TRP A 305 15.18 -16.42 -15.32
N ASP A 306 16.40 -16.86 -15.61
CA ASP A 306 16.64 -18.08 -16.42
C ASP A 306 16.06 -19.33 -15.76
N ARG A 307 16.12 -19.41 -14.42
CA ARG A 307 15.50 -20.53 -13.67
C ARG A 307 13.98 -20.49 -13.74
N ALA A 308 13.38 -19.30 -13.79
CA ALA A 308 11.93 -19.16 -13.91
C ALA A 308 11.46 -19.56 -15.32
N ILE A 309 12.17 -19.12 -16.37
CA ILE A 309 11.93 -19.55 -17.75
C ILE A 309 12.02 -21.08 -17.85
N GLN A 310 13.14 -21.67 -17.42
CA GLN A 310 13.36 -23.12 -17.53
C GLN A 310 12.25 -23.91 -16.82
N LYS A 311 11.77 -23.43 -15.67
CA LYS A 311 10.64 -24.04 -14.96
C LYS A 311 9.34 -23.96 -15.77
N VAL A 312 9.05 -22.84 -16.40
CA VAL A 312 7.85 -22.70 -17.25
C VAL A 312 7.95 -23.55 -18.51
N GLU A 313 9.12 -23.63 -19.13
CA GLU A 313 9.34 -24.49 -20.31
C GLU A 313 9.21 -25.98 -19.98
N THR A 314 9.68 -26.41 -18.80
CA THR A 314 9.67 -27.83 -18.42
C THR A 314 8.38 -28.30 -17.77
N GLN A 315 7.67 -27.41 -17.05
CA GLN A 315 6.51 -27.77 -16.23
C GLN A 315 5.25 -27.00 -16.63
N GLY A 316 5.30 -26.20 -17.69
CA GLY A 316 4.22 -25.31 -18.12
C GLY A 316 3.94 -24.16 -17.15
N GLY A 317 2.86 -23.44 -17.42
CA GLY A 317 2.39 -22.29 -16.65
C GLY A 317 2.70 -20.96 -17.33
N GLN A 318 2.44 -19.88 -16.60
CA GLN A 318 2.51 -18.51 -17.10
C GLN A 318 3.47 -17.69 -16.23
N LEU A 319 4.40 -16.99 -16.87
CA LEU A 319 5.23 -16.00 -16.20
C LEU A 319 4.43 -14.72 -16.02
N VAL A 320 4.48 -14.16 -14.81
CA VAL A 320 3.85 -12.89 -14.48
C VAL A 320 4.86 -11.96 -13.83
N PHE A 321 5.03 -10.80 -14.42
CA PHE A 321 5.87 -9.73 -13.91
C PHE A 321 4.99 -8.69 -13.21
N LEU A 322 5.31 -8.38 -11.96
CA LEU A 322 4.61 -7.35 -11.19
C LEU A 322 5.48 -6.13 -11.03
N ARG A 323 4.90 -4.96 -11.26
CA ARG A 323 5.46 -3.67 -10.89
C ARG A 323 4.49 -2.95 -9.98
N TYR A 324 4.91 -2.60 -8.77
CA TYR A 324 4.01 -2.01 -7.77
C TYR A 324 4.68 -0.92 -6.93
N PRO A 325 3.90 0.03 -6.39
CA PRO A 325 4.43 1.11 -5.56
C PRO A 325 5.16 0.59 -4.31
N HIS A 326 6.39 1.05 -4.07
CA HIS A 326 7.17 0.64 -2.90
C HIS A 326 8.13 1.74 -2.41
N ALA A 327 7.74 2.49 -1.38
CA ALA A 327 8.50 3.66 -0.93
C ALA A 327 8.74 4.65 -2.09
N VAL A 328 9.99 5.07 -2.34
CA VAL A 328 10.32 6.11 -3.33
C VAL A 328 10.37 5.59 -4.77
N LYS A 329 10.63 4.29 -4.97
CA LYS A 329 10.77 3.69 -6.30
C LYS A 329 9.87 2.47 -6.42
N PRO A 330 9.20 2.27 -7.56
CA PRO A 330 8.49 1.03 -7.79
C PRO A 330 9.37 -0.19 -7.55
N ARG A 331 8.80 -1.22 -6.96
CA ARG A 331 9.44 -2.52 -6.88
C ARG A 331 8.90 -3.42 -7.97
N GLU A 332 9.79 -4.24 -8.48
CA GLU A 332 9.52 -5.22 -9.51
C GLU A 332 9.71 -6.62 -8.93
N GLY A 333 8.95 -7.59 -9.43
CA GLY A 333 9.10 -8.98 -9.04
C GLY A 333 8.49 -9.93 -10.04
N LEU A 334 9.19 -11.03 -10.33
CA LEU A 334 8.68 -12.12 -11.14
C LEU A 334 7.97 -13.17 -10.30
N LEU A 335 6.80 -13.56 -10.78
CA LEU A 335 6.00 -14.64 -10.26
C LEU A 335 5.77 -15.66 -11.38
N ARG A 336 5.52 -16.89 -10.96
CA ARG A 336 5.05 -17.96 -11.84
C ARG A 336 3.69 -18.38 -11.34
N PHE A 337 2.71 -18.39 -12.23
CA PHE A 337 1.39 -18.93 -11.94
C PHE A 337 1.09 -20.15 -12.80
N GLN A 338 0.24 -21.02 -12.28
CA GLN A 338 -0.45 -22.03 -13.08
C GLN A 338 -1.82 -21.48 -13.42
N ILE A 339 -1.86 -20.58 -14.40
CA ILE A 339 -3.12 -20.07 -14.95
C ILE A 339 -3.25 -20.70 -16.33
N ASP A 340 -4.28 -21.51 -16.51
CA ASP A 340 -4.72 -21.96 -17.82
C ASP A 340 -5.47 -20.79 -18.48
N VAL A 341 -4.69 -19.90 -19.11
CA VAL A 341 -5.19 -18.79 -19.94
C VAL A 341 -5.50 -19.28 -21.34
#